data_AF-A0A0D0VHV3-F1
#
_entry.id   AF-A0A0D0VHV3-F1
#
_cell.length_a   1.000
_cell.length_b   1.000
_cell.length_c   1.000
_cell.angle_alpha   90.00
_cell.angle_beta   90.00
_cell.angle_gamma   90.00
#
_symmetry.space_group_name_H-M   'P 1'
#
loop_
_entity.id
_entity.type
_entity.pdbx_description
1 polymer ?
#
loop_
_entity_poly.entity_id
_entity_poly.type
_entity_poly.pdbx_seq_one_letter_code
_entity_poly.pdbx_strand_id
1 'polypeptide(L)'
;MPDVKQDDSPVKKDDKPLPNVYLETSINGKEAKIVIKLYDDVVPKTCANFRSLYTGKKSDQTPLPPSFTYRSTPFHRIIPNFMIQSGDFERQDGTGGISIYGEKFPDENFEKKHGKIGLVSMANCGAHTNGSQVFYYDRGKV
;
A
#
# COMPACT_ATOMS: atom_id res chain seq x y z
N MET A 1 -31.59 1.11 -29.54
CA MET A 1 -30.60 1.25 -28.45
C MET A 1 -29.38 1.89 -29.06
N PRO A 2 -28.93 3.09 -28.66
CA PRO A 2 -27.76 3.69 -29.28
C PRO A 2 -26.48 3.17 -28.61
N ASP A 3 -25.51 2.77 -29.45
CA ASP A 3 -24.18 2.32 -29.07
C ASP A 3 -23.41 3.38 -28.27
N VAL A 4 -23.03 3.04 -27.04
CA VAL A 4 -22.12 3.85 -26.22
C VAL A 4 -20.71 3.67 -26.78
N LYS A 5 -20.24 4.66 -27.55
CA LYS A 5 -18.83 4.75 -27.95
C LYS A 5 -17.99 4.97 -26.70
N GLN A 6 -17.13 4.00 -26.40
CA GLN A 6 -16.10 4.13 -25.37
C GLN A 6 -15.11 5.21 -25.82
N ASP A 7 -15.03 6.28 -25.04
CA ASP A 7 -14.09 7.38 -25.27
C ASP A 7 -12.70 6.96 -24.78
N ASP A 8 -11.89 6.44 -25.71
CA ASP A 8 -10.48 6.08 -25.50
C ASP A 8 -9.55 7.32 -25.61
N SER A 9 -10.01 8.49 -25.19
CA SER A 9 -9.15 9.68 -25.11
C SER A 9 -8.10 9.50 -24.00
N PRO A 10 -6.81 9.74 -24.26
CA PRO A 10 -5.78 9.68 -23.23
C PRO A 10 -6.02 10.77 -22.19
N VAL A 11 -6.39 10.35 -20.97
CA VAL A 11 -6.45 11.22 -19.80
C VAL A 11 -5.06 11.84 -19.61
N LYS A 12 -4.95 13.15 -19.81
CA LYS A 12 -3.74 13.91 -19.48
C LYS A 12 -3.46 13.75 -17.99
N LYS A 13 -2.45 12.94 -17.65
CA LYS A 13 -1.96 12.81 -16.29
C LYS A 13 -1.22 14.09 -15.94
N ASP A 14 -1.73 14.85 -14.98
CA ASP A 14 -0.94 15.88 -14.32
C ASP A 14 0.29 15.21 -13.69
N ASP A 15 1.48 15.55 -14.20
CA ASP A 15 2.81 15.00 -13.85
C ASP A 15 3.28 15.36 -12.42
N LYS A 16 2.36 15.62 -11.49
CA LYS A 16 2.72 15.84 -10.09
C LYS A 16 2.65 14.51 -9.35
N PRO A 17 3.78 14.01 -8.81
CA PRO A 17 3.74 12.82 -7.95
C PRO A 17 2.78 13.10 -6.79
N LEU A 18 1.84 12.19 -6.59
CA LEU A 18 0.85 12.29 -5.52
C LEU A 18 1.60 12.29 -4.17
N PRO A 19 1.14 13.05 -3.16
CA PRO A 19 1.93 13.38 -1.97
C PRO A 19 2.38 12.15 -1.16
N ASN A 20 3.55 12.20 -0.53
CA ASN A 20 3.98 11.13 0.39
C ASN A 20 2.92 10.86 1.48
N VAL A 21 2.85 9.62 1.96
CA VAL A 21 1.98 9.27 3.10
C VAL A 21 2.77 9.26 4.39
N TYR A 22 2.09 9.54 5.50
CA TYR A 22 2.71 9.63 6.82
C TYR A 22 2.12 8.58 7.74
N LEU A 23 2.93 7.59 8.11
CA LEU A 23 2.57 6.60 9.11
C LEU A 23 2.72 7.18 10.51
N GLU A 24 1.59 7.43 11.17
CA GLU A 24 1.54 7.80 12.59
C GLU A 24 1.32 6.53 13.39
N THR A 25 2.27 6.21 14.27
CA THR A 25 2.25 4.99 15.06
C THR A 25 2.64 5.27 16.50
N SER A 26 2.36 4.34 17.40
CA SER A 26 2.80 4.41 18.78
C SER A 26 3.33 3.06 19.25
N ILE A 27 4.39 3.11 20.07
CA ILE A 27 4.96 1.93 20.73
C ILE A 27 5.00 2.24 22.22
N ASN A 28 4.30 1.45 23.04
CA ASN A 28 4.20 1.66 24.49
C ASN A 28 3.80 3.10 24.87
N GLY A 29 2.84 3.68 24.13
CA GLY A 29 2.36 5.04 24.34
C GLY A 29 3.27 6.16 23.82
N LYS A 30 4.43 5.83 23.22
CA LYS A 30 5.31 6.81 22.57
C LYS A 30 4.96 6.91 21.09
N GLU A 31 4.56 8.10 20.67
CA GLU A 31 4.20 8.38 19.28
C GLU A 31 5.45 8.52 18.39
N ALA A 32 5.35 8.06 17.17
CA ALA A 32 6.35 8.18 16.13
C ALA A 32 5.68 8.44 14.78
N LYS A 33 6.37 9.19 13.92
CA LYS A 33 5.91 9.52 12.56
C LYS A 33 6.94 9.05 11.54
N ILE A 34 6.50 8.23 10.60
CA ILE A 34 7.32 7.70 9.51
C ILE A 34 6.81 8.29 8.19
N VAL A 35 7.68 8.94 7.43
CA VAL A 35 7.34 9.47 6.10
C VAL A 35 7.66 8.40 5.06
N ILE A 36 6.67 8.02 4.24
CA ILE A 36 6.82 7.01 3.20
C ILE A 36 6.68 7.70 1.84
N LYS A 37 7.75 7.63 1.05
CA LYS A 37 7.72 8.04 -0.36
C LYS A 37 7.09 6.92 -1.19
N LEU A 38 6.15 7.30 -2.05
CA LEU A 38 5.51 6.42 -3.00
C LEU A 38 6.13 6.61 -4.39
N TYR A 39 6.33 5.51 -5.11
CA TYR A 39 6.89 5.48 -6.46
C TYR A 39 5.76 5.42 -7.50
N ASP A 40 4.90 6.44 -7.51
CA ASP A 40 3.75 6.51 -8.43
C ASP A 40 4.16 6.48 -9.91
N ASP A 41 5.41 6.88 -10.20
CA ASP A 41 6.04 6.83 -11.52
C ASP A 41 6.37 5.41 -11.99
N VAL A 42 6.51 4.46 -11.07
CA VAL A 42 6.94 3.08 -11.36
C VAL A 42 5.84 2.07 -11.11
N VAL A 43 5.10 2.24 -10.00
CA VAL A 43 4.04 1.31 -9.56
C VAL A 43 2.78 2.09 -9.16
N PRO A 44 2.12 2.79 -10.11
CA PRO A 44 0.96 3.64 -9.81
C PRO A 44 -0.21 2.91 -9.17
N LYS A 45 -0.54 1.68 -9.57
CA LYS A 45 -1.66 0.92 -8.98
C LYS A 45 -1.34 0.52 -7.54
N THR A 46 -0.13 0.05 -7.30
CA THR A 46 0.33 -0.32 -5.96
C THR A 46 0.35 0.89 -5.03
N CYS A 47 0.84 2.03 -5.51
CA CYS A 47 0.84 3.28 -4.75
C CYS A 47 -0.57 3.79 -4.46
N ALA A 48 -1.48 3.74 -5.44
CA ALA A 48 -2.87 4.13 -5.25
C ALA A 48 -3.57 3.24 -4.22
N ASN A 49 -3.39 1.91 -4.26
CA ASN A 49 -3.91 1.00 -3.24
C ASN A 49 -3.42 1.37 -1.83
N PHE A 50 -2.10 1.49 -1.67
CA PHE A 50 -1.52 1.79 -0.36
C PHE A 50 -1.99 3.16 0.17
N ARG A 51 -1.95 4.18 -0.68
CA ARG A 51 -2.40 5.54 -0.35
C ARG A 51 -3.85 5.55 0.07
N SER A 52 -4.72 4.85 -0.65
CA SER A 52 -6.15 4.86 -0.37
C SER A 52 -6.50 4.15 0.93
N LEU A 53 -5.86 3.02 1.21
CA LEU A 53 -6.00 2.33 2.50
C LEU A 53 -5.43 3.17 3.65
N TYR A 54 -4.41 3.98 3.38
CA TYR A 54 -3.82 4.87 4.37
C TYR A 54 -4.71 6.09 4.68
N THR A 55 -5.26 6.74 3.66
CA THR A 55 -6.11 7.93 3.81
C THR A 55 -7.58 7.61 4.10
N GLY A 56 -8.00 6.36 3.89
CA GLY A 56 -9.40 5.97 3.85
C GLY A 56 -10.17 6.62 2.70
N LYS A 57 -9.50 6.99 1.61
CA LYS A 57 -10.11 7.63 0.45
C LYS A 57 -9.52 7.12 -0.86
N LYS A 58 -10.35 6.90 -1.86
CA LYS A 58 -9.94 6.61 -3.23
C LYS A 58 -9.23 7.82 -3.87
N SER A 59 -8.60 7.60 -5.02
CA SER A 59 -7.88 8.66 -5.76
C SER A 59 -8.79 9.83 -6.16
N ASP A 60 -10.07 9.58 -6.39
CA ASP A 60 -11.13 10.56 -6.69
C ASP A 60 -11.71 11.26 -5.44
N GLN A 61 -11.08 11.09 -4.27
CA GLN A 61 -11.52 11.58 -2.96
C GLN A 61 -12.79 10.92 -2.40
N THR A 62 -13.33 9.88 -3.06
CA THR A 62 -14.45 9.13 -2.50
C THR A 62 -14.01 8.41 -1.23
N PRO A 63 -14.70 8.59 -0.09
CA PRO A 63 -14.36 7.92 1.14
C PRO A 63 -14.55 6.41 1.03
N LEU A 64 -13.61 5.66 1.60
CA LEU A 64 -13.76 4.23 1.83
C LEU A 64 -14.58 4.00 3.12
N PRO A 65 -15.18 2.81 3.29
CA PRO A 65 -15.79 2.45 4.56
C PRO A 65 -14.81 2.65 5.73
N PRO A 66 -15.25 3.10 6.91
CA PRO A 66 -14.36 3.37 8.05
C PRO A 66 -13.48 2.18 8.47
N SER A 67 -13.96 0.95 8.27
CA SER A 67 -13.24 -0.30 8.54
C SER A 67 -12.23 -0.68 7.45
N PHE A 68 -12.24 0.00 6.31
CA PHE A 68 -11.41 -0.30 5.14
C PHE A 68 -10.19 0.63 5.10
N THR A 69 -9.44 0.69 6.20
CA THR A 69 -8.30 1.60 6.36
C THR A 69 -7.21 0.98 7.21
N TYR A 70 -5.97 1.48 7.11
CA TYR A 70 -4.87 1.08 7.99
C TYR A 70 -4.95 1.68 9.41
N ARG A 71 -5.95 2.52 9.70
CA ARG A 71 -6.09 3.08 11.05
C ARG A 71 -6.26 1.94 12.06
N SER A 72 -5.51 2.01 13.15
CA SER A 72 -5.51 0.97 14.20
C SER A 72 -5.09 -0.42 13.74
N THR A 73 -4.39 -0.54 12.60
CA THR A 73 -3.83 -1.82 12.14
C THR A 73 -2.48 -2.07 12.82
N PRO A 74 -2.28 -3.22 13.49
CA PRO A 74 -1.03 -3.51 14.16
C PRO A 74 0.08 -3.92 13.19
N PHE A 75 1.33 -3.80 13.66
CA PHE A 75 2.45 -4.55 13.09
C PHE A 75 2.44 -5.96 13.69
N HIS A 76 1.80 -6.90 12.99
CA HIS A 76 1.55 -8.23 13.52
C HIS A 76 2.78 -9.16 13.45
N ARG A 77 3.79 -8.83 12.65
CA ARG A 77 5.00 -9.65 12.52
C ARG A 77 6.25 -8.78 12.39
N ILE A 78 7.15 -8.90 13.36
CA ILE A 78 8.40 -8.14 13.44
C ILE A 78 9.55 -9.14 13.52
N ILE A 79 10.44 -9.12 12.53
CA ILE A 79 11.64 -9.98 12.51
C ILE A 79 12.87 -9.07 12.43
N PRO A 80 13.66 -8.95 13.52
CA PRO A 80 14.86 -8.13 13.55
C PRO A 80 15.84 -8.48 12.42
N ASN A 81 16.45 -7.47 11.79
CA ASN A 81 17.39 -7.64 10.67
C ASN A 81 16.78 -8.28 9.42
N PHE A 82 15.46 -8.25 9.30
CA PHE A 82 14.76 -8.74 8.12
C PHE A 82 13.68 -7.77 7.67
N MET A 83 12.55 -7.73 8.38
CA MET A 83 11.42 -6.90 8.01
C MET A 83 10.39 -6.76 9.14
N ILE A 84 9.56 -5.74 9.00
CA ILE A 84 8.39 -5.47 9.82
C ILE A 84 7.15 -5.53 8.92
N GLN A 85 6.14 -6.33 9.25
CA GLN A 85 4.94 -6.56 8.45
C GLN A 85 3.69 -5.99 9.13
N SER A 86 2.80 -5.39 8.34
CA SER A 86 1.52 -4.82 8.77
C SER A 86 0.52 -4.85 7.60
N GLY A 87 -0.59 -4.14 7.73
CA GLY A 87 -1.58 -3.94 6.68
C GLY A 87 -2.74 -4.95 6.67
N ASP A 88 -2.81 -5.84 7.66
CA ASP A 88 -3.99 -6.68 7.88
C ASP A 88 -4.99 -5.92 8.78
N PHE A 89 -5.85 -5.12 8.16
CA PHE A 89 -6.90 -4.37 8.86
C PHE A 89 -8.17 -5.21 9.13
N GLU A 90 -8.32 -6.37 8.48
CA GLU A 90 -9.51 -7.20 8.61
C GLU A 90 -9.45 -8.16 9.80
N ARG A 91 -8.30 -8.83 9.97
CA ARG A 91 -8.12 -9.87 11.00
C ARG A 91 -7.01 -9.55 11.98
N GLN A 92 -6.11 -8.63 11.63
CA GLN A 92 -5.02 -8.17 12.47
C GLN A 92 -4.03 -9.27 12.91
N ASP A 93 -4.05 -10.44 12.25
CA ASP A 93 -3.23 -11.62 12.57
C ASP A 93 -2.30 -12.04 11.43
N GLY A 94 -2.38 -11.36 10.28
CA GLY A 94 -1.60 -11.64 9.08
C GLY A 94 -2.29 -12.60 8.10
N THR A 95 -3.51 -13.05 8.36
CA THR A 95 -4.28 -13.92 7.46
C THR A 95 -5.29 -13.17 6.60
N GLY A 96 -5.58 -11.91 6.93
CA GLY A 96 -6.53 -11.07 6.21
C GLY A 96 -5.88 -10.13 5.18
N GLY A 97 -6.68 -9.17 4.72
CA GLY A 97 -6.22 -8.06 3.91
C GLY A 97 -6.70 -8.12 2.46
N ILE A 98 -7.46 -7.09 2.09
CA ILE A 98 -8.05 -6.87 0.77
C ILE A 98 -7.62 -5.52 0.19
N SER A 99 -7.51 -5.46 -1.13
CA SER A 99 -7.12 -4.25 -1.85
C SER A 99 -8.32 -3.38 -2.20
N ILE A 100 -8.09 -2.12 -2.57
CA ILE A 100 -9.15 -1.24 -3.10
C ILE A 100 -9.76 -1.74 -4.42
N TYR A 101 -9.14 -2.74 -5.06
CA TYR A 101 -9.53 -3.33 -6.34
C TYR A 101 -10.30 -4.65 -6.18
N GLY A 102 -10.47 -5.15 -4.95
CA GLY A 102 -11.02 -6.48 -4.65
C GLY A 102 -10.10 -7.27 -3.72
N GLU A 103 -10.35 -8.58 -3.58
CA GLU A 103 -9.61 -9.42 -2.63
C GLU A 103 -8.10 -9.41 -2.86
N LYS A 104 -7.68 -9.52 -4.13
CA LYS A 104 -6.27 -9.51 -4.54
C LYS A 104 -6.09 -8.74 -5.85
N PHE A 105 -4.87 -8.25 -6.10
CA PHE A 105 -4.47 -7.66 -7.38
C PHE A 105 -3.11 -8.17 -7.87
N PRO A 106 -2.86 -8.15 -9.20
CA PRO A 106 -1.62 -8.64 -9.80
C PRO A 106 -0.37 -7.86 -9.38
N ASP A 107 0.78 -8.52 -9.38
CA ASP A 107 2.09 -7.85 -9.33
C ASP A 107 2.22 -6.86 -10.50
N GLU A 108 2.49 -5.60 -10.19
CA GLU A 108 2.54 -4.54 -11.20
C GLU A 108 3.84 -4.57 -12.00
N ASN A 109 4.98 -4.65 -11.31
CA ASN A 109 6.30 -4.97 -11.86
C ASN A 109 7.31 -5.23 -10.73
N PHE A 110 8.55 -5.58 -11.10
CA PHE A 110 9.66 -5.83 -10.18
C PHE A 110 10.92 -5.00 -10.51
N GLU A 111 10.75 -3.79 -11.06
CA GLU A 111 11.88 -2.95 -11.47
C GLU A 111 12.74 -2.53 -10.26
N LYS A 112 12.10 -2.17 -9.13
CA LYS A 112 12.79 -1.78 -7.90
C LYS A 112 13.15 -3.02 -7.07
N LYS A 113 14.44 -3.18 -6.79
CA LYS A 113 14.98 -4.25 -5.95
C LYS A 113 15.06 -3.83 -4.48
N HIS A 114 14.91 -4.79 -3.57
CA HIS A 114 15.11 -4.61 -2.12
C HIS A 114 16.58 -4.46 -1.77
N GLY A 115 17.14 -3.27 -2.03
CA GLY A 115 18.58 -2.99 -1.86
C GLY A 115 18.94 -2.05 -0.71
N LYS A 116 17.94 -1.53 0.02
CA LYS A 116 18.13 -0.51 1.07
C LYS A 116 17.11 -0.68 2.19
N ILE A 117 17.56 -0.49 3.43
CA ILE A 117 16.70 -0.38 4.62
C ILE A 117 15.67 0.73 4.44
N GLY A 118 14.45 0.49 4.91
CA GLY A 118 13.34 1.44 4.87
C GLY A 118 12.49 1.39 3.59
N LEU A 119 12.76 0.45 2.68
CA LEU A 119 11.89 0.21 1.53
C LEU A 119 10.57 -0.43 1.97
N VAL A 120 9.46 0.05 1.41
CA VAL A 120 8.12 -0.52 1.61
C VAL A 120 7.77 -1.39 0.41
N SER A 121 7.21 -2.57 0.67
CA SER A 121 6.87 -3.56 -0.35
C SER A 121 5.58 -4.28 0.03
N MET A 122 4.86 -4.79 -0.96
CA MET A 122 3.67 -5.62 -0.74
C MET A 122 4.07 -6.99 -0.17
N ALA A 123 3.32 -7.47 0.81
CA ALA A 123 3.33 -8.87 1.20
C ALA A 123 2.31 -9.64 0.35
N ASN A 124 2.67 -10.83 -0.09
CA ASN A 124 1.83 -11.68 -0.92
C ASN A 124 2.02 -13.18 -0.55
N CYS A 125 1.11 -14.02 -1.00
CA CYS A 125 1.10 -15.47 -0.81
C CYS A 125 1.30 -16.20 -2.15
N GLY A 126 2.23 -15.70 -2.97
CA GLY A 126 2.48 -16.18 -4.34
C GLY A 126 2.20 -15.12 -5.39
N ALA A 127 2.49 -15.45 -6.66
CA ALA A 127 2.35 -14.54 -7.78
C ALA A 127 0.92 -13.97 -7.86
N HIS A 128 0.81 -12.66 -8.07
CA HIS A 128 -0.44 -11.94 -8.27
C HIS A 128 -1.43 -11.98 -7.10
N THR A 129 -0.94 -12.11 -5.86
CA THR A 129 -1.77 -12.15 -4.64
C THR A 129 -1.57 -10.94 -3.73
N ASN A 130 -1.38 -9.76 -4.30
CA ASN A 130 -1.23 -8.53 -3.51
C ASN A 130 -2.59 -8.11 -2.92
N GLY A 131 -2.62 -7.74 -1.64
CA GLY A 131 -3.83 -7.26 -0.97
C GLY A 131 -3.58 -5.91 -0.32
N SER A 132 -3.67 -5.87 1.00
CA SER A 132 -3.33 -4.69 1.82
C SER A 132 -2.09 -4.88 2.68
N GLN A 133 -1.60 -6.12 2.84
CA GLN A 133 -0.44 -6.33 3.68
C GLN A 133 0.83 -5.77 3.02
N VAL A 134 1.65 -5.11 3.83
CA VAL A 134 2.93 -4.53 3.44
C VAL A 134 4.02 -4.90 4.44
N PHE A 135 5.26 -4.88 3.98
CA PHE A 135 6.42 -4.97 4.86
C PHE A 135 7.41 -3.84 4.63
N TYR A 136 8.07 -3.45 5.71
CA TYR A 136 9.15 -2.47 5.78
C TYR A 136 10.47 -3.25 5.89
N TYR A 137 11.34 -3.09 4.92
CA TYR A 137 12.60 -3.81 4.83
C TYR A 137 13.61 -3.28 5.86
N ASP A 138 14.14 -4.16 6.70
CA ASP A 138 15.07 -3.85 7.80
C ASP A 138 16.41 -4.58 7.67
N ARG A 139 16.63 -5.32 6.58
CA ARG A 139 17.90 -6.01 6.40
C ARG A 139 18.97 -5.06 5.85
N GLY A 140 20.04 -4.87 6.61
CA GLY A 140 21.26 -4.22 6.13
C GLY A 140 21.92 -5.06 5.03
N LYS A 141 22.64 -4.40 4.11
CA LYS A 141 23.56 -5.12 3.22
C LYS A 141 24.56 -5.87 4.09
N VAL A 142 24.67 -7.17 3.87
CA VAL A 142 25.81 -7.97 4.35
C VAL A 142 27.03 -7.57 3.54
#